data_AF-A0A7V7E0D6-F1
#
_entry.id   AF-A0A7V7E0D6-F1
#
_cell.length_a   1.000
_cell.length_b   1.000
_cell.length_c   1.000
_cell.angle_alpha   90.00
_cell.angle_beta   90.00
_cell.angle_gamma   90.00
#
_symmetry.space_group_name_H-M   'P 1'
#
loop_
_entity.id
_entity.type
_entity.pdbx_description
1 polymer ?
#
loop_
_entity_poly.entity_id
_entity_poly.type
_entity_poly.pdbx_seq_one_letter_code
_entity_poly.pdbx_strand_id
1 'polypeptide(L)'
;MFVDNDDGTINIGIQHLQESDPEVLYLDIIHELVHVRQQREGLDLYDRSKSYVDRETEIEAYEFTIKEARRIGLGEEEILDYLTVEWITLEEYRRLADRLGVGSGSNIDS
;
A
#
# COMPACT_ATOMS: atom_id res chain seq x y z
N MET A 1 0.64 0.08 -9.32
CA MET A 1 -0.04 1.09 -10.17
C MET A 1 0.60 2.44 -9.86
N PHE A 2 0.09 3.58 -10.35
CA PHE A 2 0.49 4.88 -9.81
C PHE A 2 -0.55 5.99 -10.07
N VAL A 3 -0.53 7.04 -9.26
CA VAL A 3 -1.32 8.27 -9.46
C VAL A 3 -0.47 9.39 -10.08
N ASP A 4 -0.96 10.03 -11.14
CA ASP A 4 -0.34 11.23 -11.66
C ASP A 4 -0.48 12.40 -10.67
N ASN A 5 0.63 13.02 -10.29
CA ASN A 5 0.65 14.09 -9.28
C ASN A 5 0.00 15.39 -9.78
N ASP A 6 -0.07 15.58 -11.11
CA ASP A 6 -0.60 16.81 -11.71
C ASP A 6 -2.14 16.84 -11.68
N ASP A 7 -2.79 15.70 -11.93
CA ASP A 7 -4.25 15.65 -12.10
C ASP A 7 -4.98 14.54 -11.31
N GLY A 8 -4.25 13.68 -10.62
CA GLY A 8 -4.82 12.59 -9.82
C GLY A 8 -5.30 11.39 -10.65
N THR A 9 -4.87 11.25 -11.91
CA THR A 9 -5.22 10.10 -12.75
C THR A 9 -4.52 8.83 -12.28
N ILE A 10 -5.29 7.75 -12.08
CA ILE A 10 -4.73 6.42 -11.80
C ILE A 10 -4.29 5.76 -13.11
N ASN A 11 -3.01 5.42 -13.19
CA ASN A 11 -2.41 4.69 -14.30
C ASN A 11 -2.21 3.22 -13.90
N ILE A 12 -2.70 2.31 -14.75
CA ILE A 12 -2.56 0.87 -14.58
C ILE A 12 -1.95 0.23 -15.82
N GLY A 13 -0.93 -0.61 -15.61
CA GLY A 13 -0.36 -1.42 -16.67
C GLY A 13 -1.35 -2.49 -17.13
N ILE A 14 -1.52 -2.65 -18.44
CA ILE A 14 -2.51 -3.59 -18.99
C ILE A 14 -2.29 -5.04 -18.55
N GLN A 15 -1.03 -5.46 -18.40
CA GLN A 15 -0.69 -6.79 -17.93
C GLN A 15 -1.11 -6.99 -16.47
N HIS A 16 -0.81 -6.02 -15.59
CA HIS A 16 -1.27 -6.03 -14.20
C HIS A 16 -2.80 -6.10 -14.10
N LEU A 17 -3.51 -5.32 -14.92
CA LEU A 17 -4.97 -5.34 -14.96
C LEU A 17 -5.54 -6.73 -15.35
N GLN A 18 -4.83 -7.49 -16.18
CA GLN A 18 -5.32 -8.75 -16.74
C GLN A 18 -4.89 -9.98 -15.96
N GLU A 19 -3.73 -9.93 -15.29
CA GLU A 19 -3.06 -11.11 -14.72
C GLU A 19 -3.04 -11.12 -13.19
N SER A 20 -3.25 -9.97 -12.54
CA SER A 20 -3.22 -9.88 -11.08
C SER A 20 -4.37 -10.63 -10.43
N ASP A 21 -4.09 -11.16 -9.24
CA ASP A 21 -5.14 -11.70 -8.38
C ASP A 21 -6.21 -10.62 -8.12
N PRO A 22 -7.52 -10.95 -8.16
CA PRO A 22 -8.57 -9.96 -7.98
C PRO A 22 -8.50 -9.19 -6.66
N GLU A 23 -8.05 -9.83 -5.58
CA GLU A 23 -7.92 -9.20 -4.26
C GLU A 23 -6.73 -8.24 -4.24
N VAL A 24 -5.59 -8.64 -4.83
CA VAL A 24 -4.42 -7.76 -5.01
C VAL A 24 -4.79 -6.54 -5.86
N LEU A 25 -5.45 -6.74 -7.00
CA LEU A 25 -5.87 -5.64 -7.87
C LEU A 25 -6.86 -4.70 -7.15
N TYR A 26 -7.76 -5.26 -6.36
CA TYR A 26 -8.70 -4.48 -5.56
C TYR A 26 -7.97 -3.61 -4.53
N LEU A 27 -7.03 -4.19 -3.79
CA LEU A 27 -6.24 -3.47 -2.78
C LEU A 27 -5.35 -2.39 -3.40
N ASP A 28 -4.76 -2.64 -4.57
CA ASP A 28 -4.02 -1.62 -5.32
C ASP A 28 -4.92 -0.44 -5.69
N ILE A 29 -6.16 -0.69 -6.15
CA ILE A 29 -7.11 0.40 -6.43
C ILE A 29 -7.41 1.21 -5.17
N ILE A 30 -7.56 0.55 -4.01
CA ILE A 30 -7.79 1.24 -2.73
C ILE A 30 -6.58 2.10 -2.35
N HIS A 31 -5.36 1.56 -2.50
CA HIS A 31 -4.12 2.29 -2.26
C HIS A 31 -4.02 3.55 -3.12
N GLU A 32 -4.22 3.40 -4.44
CA GLU A 32 -4.16 4.55 -5.36
C GLU A 32 -5.29 5.56 -5.10
N LEU A 33 -6.48 5.14 -4.67
CA LEU A 33 -7.55 6.08 -4.29
C LEU A 33 -7.19 6.95 -3.08
N VAL A 34 -6.39 6.43 -2.14
CA VAL A 34 -5.83 7.25 -1.05
C VAL A 34 -4.85 8.27 -1.61
N HIS A 35 -3.99 7.88 -2.55
CA HIS A 35 -3.11 8.83 -3.25
C HIS A 35 -3.88 9.90 -4.02
N VAL A 36 -5.01 9.56 -4.67
CA VAL A 36 -5.88 10.56 -5.30
C VAL A 36 -6.43 11.56 -4.28
N ARG A 37 -6.81 11.10 -3.08
CA ARG A 37 -7.22 12.01 -2.00
C ARG A 37 -6.07 12.93 -1.58
N GLN A 38 -4.90 12.37 -1.29
CA GLN A 38 -3.71 13.11 -0.87
C GLN A 38 -3.27 14.16 -1.91
N GLN A 39 -3.33 13.80 -3.20
CA GLN A 39 -3.05 14.72 -4.30
C GLN A 39 -4.03 15.91 -4.31
N ARG A 40 -5.33 15.64 -4.11
CA ARG A 40 -6.36 16.69 -4.02
C ARG A 40 -6.22 17.58 -2.79
N GLU A 41 -5.58 17.07 -1.74
CA GLU A 41 -5.19 17.84 -0.55
C GLU A 41 -3.92 18.67 -0.77
N GLY A 42 -3.26 18.52 -1.93
CA GLY A 42 -2.07 19.27 -2.32
C GLY A 42 -0.75 18.68 -1.83
N LEU A 43 -0.74 17.40 -1.45
CA LEU A 43 0.47 16.69 -1.02
C LEU A 43 1.30 16.24 -2.22
N ASP A 44 2.63 16.28 -2.07
CA ASP A 44 3.55 15.69 -3.06
C ASP A 44 3.70 14.18 -2.79
N LEU A 45 3.14 13.37 -3.69
CA LEU A 45 3.20 11.91 -3.58
C LEU A 45 4.62 11.35 -3.74
N TYR A 46 5.52 12.08 -4.42
CA TYR A 46 6.81 11.57 -4.88
C TYR A 46 8.02 12.26 -4.24
N ASP A 47 7.90 12.72 -3.00
CA ASP A 47 9.02 13.32 -2.26
C ASP A 47 10.23 12.36 -2.25
N ARG A 48 11.23 12.69 -3.08
CA ARG A 48 12.44 11.88 -3.28
C ARG A 48 13.47 12.06 -2.18
N SER A 49 13.23 12.96 -1.22
CA SER A 49 14.11 13.14 -0.06
C SER A 49 13.98 12.02 0.97
N LYS A 50 12.90 11.24 0.91
CA LYS A 50 12.61 10.08 1.79
C LYS A 50 12.63 8.78 0.99
N SER A 51 13.01 7.66 1.64
CA SER A 51 12.77 6.34 1.06
C SER A 51 11.27 6.10 0.90
N TYR A 52 10.89 5.26 -0.07
CA TYR A 52 9.52 4.89 -0.37
C TYR A 52 8.71 4.53 0.89
N VAL A 53 9.23 3.62 1.71
CA VAL A 53 8.56 3.15 2.94
C VAL A 53 8.53 4.17 4.08
N ASP A 54 9.26 5.28 3.94
CA ASP A 54 9.32 6.37 4.93
C ASP A 54 8.47 7.57 4.54
N ARG A 55 7.86 7.57 3.34
CA ARG A 55 6.94 8.62 2.90
C ARG A 55 5.64 8.50 3.67
N GLU A 56 5.26 9.59 4.32
CA GLU A 56 4.00 9.66 5.10
C GLU A 56 2.78 9.36 4.22
N THR A 57 2.83 9.72 2.94
CA THR A 57 1.78 9.41 1.96
C THR A 57 1.62 7.92 1.71
N GLU A 58 2.72 7.18 1.53
CA GLU A 58 2.73 5.72 1.35
C GLU A 58 2.27 5.00 2.61
N ILE A 59 2.75 5.43 3.78
CA ILE A 59 2.36 4.84 5.07
C ILE A 59 0.86 4.97 5.30
N GLU A 60 0.29 6.16 5.09
CA GLU A 60 -1.15 6.37 5.21
C GLU A 60 -1.92 5.52 4.20
N ALA A 61 -1.47 5.44 2.94
CA ALA A 61 -2.10 4.61 1.94
C ALA A 61 -2.13 3.13 2.36
N TYR A 62 -1.00 2.57 2.78
CA TYR A 62 -0.94 1.19 3.29
C TYR A 62 -1.79 0.97 4.55
N GLU A 63 -1.87 1.93 5.47
CA GLU A 63 -2.74 1.81 6.65
C GLU A 63 -4.22 1.64 6.27
N PHE A 64 -4.69 2.37 5.26
CA PHE A 64 -6.05 2.22 4.74
C PHE A 64 -6.21 0.90 4.00
N THR A 65 -5.25 0.52 3.15
CA THR A 65 -5.27 -0.72 2.38
C THR A 65 -5.30 -1.96 3.29
N ILE A 66 -4.53 -1.98 4.38
CA ILE A 66 -4.53 -3.09 5.34
C ILE A 66 -5.85 -3.19 6.10
N LYS A 67 -6.43 -2.05 6.51
CA LYS A 67 -7.77 -2.05 7.14
C LYS A 67 -8.80 -2.65 6.20
N GLU A 68 -8.67 -2.36 4.91
CA GLU A 68 -9.55 -2.88 3.87
C GLU A 68 -9.31 -4.38 3.61
N ALA A 69 -8.05 -4.82 3.52
CA ALA A 69 -7.69 -6.24 3.42
C ALA A 69 -8.30 -7.07 4.56
N ARG A 70 -8.15 -6.60 5.80
CA ARG A 70 -8.77 -7.23 6.98
C ARG A 70 -10.31 -7.21 6.90
N ARG A 71 -10.92 -6.15 6.36
CA ARG A 71 -12.38 -6.02 6.19
C ARG A 71 -12.93 -7.05 5.20
N ILE A 72 -12.21 -7.35 4.12
CA ILE A 72 -12.62 -8.33 3.11
C ILE A 72 -12.24 -9.77 3.47
N GLY A 73 -11.44 -9.98 4.52
CA GLY A 73 -11.21 -11.27 5.14
C GLY A 73 -9.79 -11.84 4.97
N LEU A 74 -8.84 -11.07 4.44
CA LEU A 74 -7.45 -11.51 4.34
C LEU A 74 -6.83 -11.69 5.73
N GLY A 75 -6.08 -12.78 5.89
CA GLY A 75 -5.27 -13.07 7.06
C GLY A 75 -3.94 -12.32 7.06
N GLU A 76 -3.21 -12.40 8.17
CA GLU A 76 -1.93 -11.70 8.34
C GLU A 76 -0.87 -12.16 7.32
N GLU A 77 -0.85 -13.45 6.93
CA GLU A 77 0.09 -13.97 5.93
C GLU A 77 -0.18 -13.37 4.54
N GLU A 78 -1.44 -13.30 4.13
CA GLU A 78 -1.85 -12.70 2.84
C GLU A 78 -1.56 -11.19 2.81
N ILE A 79 -1.73 -10.50 3.94
CA ILE A 79 -1.38 -9.08 4.08
C ILE A 79 0.13 -8.88 4.01
N LEU A 80 0.92 -9.75 4.65
CA LEU A 80 2.39 -9.72 4.55
C LEU A 80 2.86 -9.95 3.10
N ASP A 81 2.25 -10.91 2.42
CA ASP A 81 2.53 -11.15 0.99
C ASP A 81 2.20 -9.92 0.15
N TYR A 82 1.07 -9.25 0.40
CA TYR A 82 0.70 -8.00 -0.28
C TYR A 82 1.71 -6.86 -0.05
N LEU A 83 2.27 -6.74 1.15
CA LEU A 83 3.29 -5.72 1.46
C LEU A 83 4.65 -5.98 0.78
N THR A 84 4.84 -7.17 0.17
CA THR A 84 6.08 -7.55 -0.49
C THR A 84 6.11 -6.98 -1.92
N VAL A 85 6.68 -5.78 -2.08
CA VAL A 85 6.88 -5.16 -3.40
C VAL A 85 8.32 -5.33 -3.91
N GLU A 86 8.51 -5.50 -5.22
CA GLU A 86 9.80 -5.90 -5.81
C GLU A 86 10.94 -4.87 -5.67
N TRP A 87 10.61 -3.61 -5.41
CA TRP A 87 11.57 -2.50 -5.37
C TRP A 87 11.98 -2.06 -3.96
N ILE A 88 11.56 -2.78 -2.91
CA ILE A 88 12.01 -2.53 -1.54
C ILE A 88 12.96 -3.63 -1.05
N THR A 89 13.88 -3.26 -0.17
CA THR A 89 14.76 -4.22 0.50
C THR A 89 14.00 -5.00 1.58
N LEU A 90 14.54 -6.17 1.97
CA LEU A 90 13.99 -6.94 3.10
C LEU A 90 13.97 -6.14 4.42
N GLU A 91 14.89 -5.19 4.60
CA GLU A 91 14.91 -4.30 5.75
C GLU A 91 13.76 -3.29 5.69
N GLU A 92 13.54 -2.67 4.53
CA GLU A 92 12.41 -1.76 4.28
C GLU A 92 11.06 -2.45 4.47
N TYR A 93 10.92 -3.68 3.94
CA TYR A 93 9.75 -4.52 4.14
C TYR A 93 9.44 -4.73 5.62
N ARG A 94 10.44 -5.13 6.43
CA ARG A 94 10.25 -5.34 7.87
C ARG A 94 9.83 -4.06 8.59
N ARG A 95 10.48 -2.93 8.27
CA ARG A 95 10.11 -1.63 8.86
C ARG A 95 8.68 -1.24 8.51
N LEU A 96 8.26 -1.49 7.28
CA LEU A 96 6.89 -1.23 6.82
C LEU A 96 5.88 -2.10 7.58
N ALA A 97 6.11 -3.41 7.62
CA ALA A 97 5.25 -4.36 8.32
C ALA A 97 5.14 -4.05 9.83
N ASP A 98 6.28 -3.78 10.50
CA ASP A 98 6.33 -3.40 11.91
C ASP A 98 5.54 -2.10 12.17
N ARG A 99 5.71 -1.10 11.30
CA ARG A 99 5.02 0.20 11.41
C ARG A 99 3.51 0.06 11.24
N LEU A 100 3.08 -0.87 10.40
CA LEU A 100 1.66 -1.12 10.11
C LEU A 100 1.03 -2.15 11.06
N GLY A 101 1.82 -2.70 12.00
CA GLY A 101 1.36 -3.70 12.96
C GLY A 101 0.91 -4.99 12.29
N VAL A 102 1.62 -5.40 11.23
CA VAL A 102 1.41 -6.66 10.50
C VAL A 102 2.64 -7.54 10.75
N GLY A 103 2.45 -8.69 11.40
CA GLY A 103 3.58 -9.52 11.79
C GLY A 103 3.23 -10.60 12.80
N SER A 104 4.04 -11.66 12.80
CA SER A 104 3.85 -12.90 13.57
C SER A 104 3.95 -12.67 15.09
N GLY A 105 2.89 -12.14 15.71
CA GLY A 105 2.90 -11.88 17.15
C GLY A 105 1.71 -11.12 17.75
N SER A 106 0.69 -10.72 17.00
CA SER A 106 -0.52 -10.08 17.54
C SER A 106 -1.51 -11.13 18.08
N ASN A 107 -1.06 -11.85 19.11
CA ASN A 107 -1.92 -12.56 20.06
C ASN A 107 -1.77 -11.91 21.45
N ILE A 108 -2.17 -10.64 21.53
CA ILE A 108 -2.44 -9.84 22.73
C ILE A 108 -3.46 -8.80 22.20
N ASP A 109 -4.77 -8.89 22.42
CA ASP A 109 -5.50 -9.06 23.67
C ASP A 109 -6.77 -9.90 23.52
N SER A 110 -7.08 -10.63 24.59
CA SER A 110 -8.36 -11.27 24.90
C SER A 110 -9.35 -10.29 25.53
#